data_AF-A0A832RCB0-F1
#
_entry.id   AF-A0A832RCB0-F1
#
_cell.length_a   1.000
_cell.length_b   1.000
_cell.length_c   1.000
_cell.angle_alpha   90.00
_cell.angle_beta   90.00
_cell.angle_gamma   90.00
#
_symmetry.space_group_name_H-M   'P 1'
#
loop_
_entity.id
_entity.type
_entity.pdbx_description
1 polymer ?
#
loop_
_entity_poly.entity_id
_entity_poly.type
_entity_poly.pdbx_seq_one_letter_code
_entity_poly.pdbx_strand_id
1 'polypeptide(L)'
;MELEKVDTLEKNLTKILEYQEEGYLFHGSRMNNIEMLEPQRSYDVDSTNTFNNDTAVFASANPQSCIFALLDREKMPEEMQKGTVIVRNRGNSLLAEIPSRWKVYIENNVGTLYVIPPDGFITEEGGSWQYKNRKPVVPVDKISVSFEHFLRLGGKVIWTEE
;
A
#
# COMPACT_ATOMS: atom_id res chain seq x y z
N MET A 1 -14.76 18.37 -14.90
CA MET A 1 -14.82 16.96 -14.46
C MET A 1 -13.60 16.13 -14.89
N GLU A 2 -13.21 16.00 -16.17
CA GLU A 2 -11.94 15.32 -16.53
C GLU A 2 -10.69 16.14 -16.16
N LEU A 3 -10.70 17.45 -16.43
CA LEU A 3 -9.60 18.36 -16.08
C LEU A 3 -9.30 18.40 -14.56
N GLU A 4 -10.34 18.39 -13.71
CA GLU A 4 -10.20 18.39 -12.24
C GLU A 4 -9.65 17.06 -11.70
N LYS A 5 -9.95 15.93 -12.37
CA LYS A 5 -9.41 14.61 -12.01
C LYS A 5 -7.91 14.52 -12.34
N VAL A 6 -7.51 15.01 -13.51
CA VAL A 6 -6.10 15.05 -13.93
C VAL A 6 -5.28 15.95 -12.98
N ASP A 7 -5.82 17.11 -12.63
CA ASP A 7 -5.16 18.04 -11.70
C ASP A 7 -4.97 17.42 -10.30
N THR A 8 -5.97 16.66 -9.81
CA THR A 8 -5.88 15.97 -8.52
C THR A 8 -4.86 14.82 -8.55
N LEU A 9 -4.78 14.04 -9.63
CA LEU A 9 -3.82 12.94 -9.78
C LEU A 9 -2.37 13.46 -9.74
N GLU A 10 -2.04 14.46 -10.58
CA GLU A 10 -0.67 14.98 -10.67
C GLU A 10 -0.26 15.68 -9.36
N LYS A 11 -1.18 16.40 -8.73
CA LYS A 11 -0.95 17.00 -7.40
C LYS A 11 -0.63 15.93 -6.35
N ASN A 12 -1.41 14.85 -6.31
CA ASN A 12 -1.17 13.76 -5.36
C ASN A 12 0.15 13.03 -5.64
N LEU A 13 0.48 12.77 -6.91
CA LEU A 13 1.75 12.16 -7.30
C LEU A 13 2.95 13.01 -6.85
N THR A 14 2.91 14.31 -7.12
CA THR A 14 3.96 15.26 -6.71
C THR A 14 4.16 15.21 -5.19
N LYS A 15 3.05 15.32 -4.44
CA LYS A 15 3.07 15.29 -2.97
C LYS A 15 3.62 13.98 -2.41
N ILE A 16 3.27 12.84 -3.02
CA ILE A 16 3.78 11.52 -2.60
C ILE A 16 5.30 11.44 -2.82
N LEU A 17 5.79 11.93 -3.95
CA LEU A 17 7.22 11.90 -4.27
C LEU A 17 8.02 12.84 -3.37
N GLU A 18 7.51 14.03 -3.06
CA GLU A 18 8.12 14.95 -2.08
C GLU A 18 8.30 14.26 -0.72
N TYR A 19 7.25 13.62 -0.20
CA TYR A 19 7.35 12.86 1.05
C TYR A 19 8.34 11.69 0.97
N GLN A 20 8.44 11.03 -0.19
CA GLN A 20 9.40 9.95 -0.39
C GLN A 20 10.83 10.48 -0.33
N GLU A 21 11.12 11.63 -0.97
CA GLU A 21 12.42 12.29 -0.93
C GLU A 21 12.79 12.76 0.48
N GLU A 22 11.82 13.17 1.28
CA GLU A 22 11.98 13.55 2.69
C GLU A 22 12.15 12.34 3.63
N GLY A 23 12.02 11.11 3.12
CA GLY A 23 12.25 9.88 3.89
C GLY A 23 11.05 9.42 4.73
N TYR A 24 9.83 9.89 4.41
CA TYR A 24 8.62 9.37 5.02
C TYR A 24 8.32 7.94 4.56
N LEU A 25 7.54 7.24 5.38
CA LEU A 25 7.03 5.91 5.09
C LEU A 25 5.57 5.96 4.68
N PHE A 26 5.11 4.92 3.99
CA PHE A 26 3.79 4.84 3.39
C PHE A 26 3.03 3.60 3.89
N HIS A 27 1.77 3.79 4.26
CA HIS A 27 0.84 2.72 4.62
C HIS A 27 -0.41 2.80 3.76
N GLY A 28 -0.62 1.81 2.90
CA GLY A 28 -1.84 1.71 2.10
C GLY A 28 -2.97 1.06 2.90
N SER A 29 -4.12 1.74 3.02
CA SER A 29 -5.31 1.20 3.70
C SER A 29 -6.59 1.54 2.95
N ARG A 30 -7.56 0.63 3.06
CA ARG A 30 -8.91 0.76 2.51
C ARG A 30 -9.77 1.71 3.35
N MET A 31 -9.40 1.92 4.62
CA MET A 31 -10.10 2.81 5.54
C MET A 31 -9.59 4.24 5.32
N ASN A 32 -10.49 5.19 5.08
CA ASN A 32 -10.10 6.52 4.60
C ASN A 32 -9.84 7.57 5.69
N ASN A 33 -10.30 7.32 6.92
CA ASN A 33 -10.28 8.31 8.01
C ASN A 33 -9.65 7.75 9.30
N ILE A 34 -8.52 7.06 9.17
CA ILE A 34 -7.75 6.62 10.34
C ILE A 34 -7.00 7.84 10.89
N GLU A 35 -7.26 8.23 12.14
CA GLU A 35 -6.47 9.26 12.83
C GLU A 35 -5.21 8.70 13.46
N MET A 36 -5.24 7.44 13.85
CA MET A 36 -4.12 6.74 14.48
C MET A 36 -4.12 5.29 14.02
N LEU A 37 -2.99 4.86 13.46
CA LEU A 37 -2.75 3.48 13.06
C LEU A 37 -2.36 2.69 14.31
N GLU A 38 -3.21 1.74 14.67
CA GLU A 38 -2.95 0.82 15.77
C GLU A 38 -2.14 -0.39 15.29
N PRO A 39 -1.23 -0.94 16.11
CA PRO A 39 -0.56 -2.19 15.81
C PRO A 39 -1.56 -3.33 15.52
N GLN A 40 -1.40 -4.01 14.39
CA GLN A 40 -2.23 -5.15 14.01
C GLN A 40 -1.37 -6.36 13.68
N ARG A 41 -1.94 -7.55 13.86
CA ARG A 41 -1.27 -8.79 13.44
C ARG A 41 -1.29 -8.86 11.91
N SER A 42 -0.15 -9.19 11.31
CA SER A 42 -0.14 -9.38 9.86
C SER A 42 -1.02 -10.55 9.43
N TYR A 43 -1.67 -10.40 8.27
CA TYR A 43 -2.55 -11.41 7.69
C TYR A 43 -1.78 -12.44 6.83
N ASP A 44 -0.54 -12.12 6.44
CA ASP A 44 0.34 -12.93 5.58
C ASP A 44 1.46 -13.59 6.38
N VAL A 45 1.10 -14.33 7.44
CA VAL A 45 2.06 -15.03 8.30
C VAL A 45 2.93 -15.98 7.46
N ASP A 46 4.24 -15.70 7.40
CA ASP A 46 5.23 -16.50 6.69
C ASP A 46 6.05 -17.31 7.71
N SER A 47 5.99 -18.64 7.62
CA SER A 47 6.71 -19.54 8.52
C SER A 47 8.23 -19.55 8.29
N THR A 48 8.69 -19.05 7.14
CA THR A 48 10.09 -19.01 6.72
C THR A 48 10.72 -17.63 6.94
N ASN A 49 9.92 -16.56 6.87
CA ASN A 49 10.33 -15.21 7.26
C ASN A 49 9.39 -14.62 8.31
N THR A 50 9.80 -14.69 9.57
CA THR A 50 8.94 -14.32 10.70
C THR A 50 8.95 -12.84 11.05
N PHE A 51 9.69 -12.00 10.31
CA PHE A 51 9.80 -10.57 10.63
C PHE A 51 8.43 -9.90 10.70
N ASN A 52 7.49 -10.21 9.81
CA ASN A 52 6.15 -9.61 9.83
C ASN A 52 5.10 -10.42 10.61
N ASN A 53 5.49 -11.47 11.33
CA ASN A 53 4.53 -12.34 12.05
C ASN A 53 4.06 -11.78 13.40
N ASP A 54 4.55 -10.60 13.80
CA ASP A 54 4.15 -9.94 15.04
C ASP A 54 3.00 -8.94 14.86
N THR A 55 2.65 -8.25 15.94
CA THR A 55 1.65 -7.18 15.95
C THR A 55 2.36 -5.83 15.86
N ALA A 56 2.15 -5.11 14.77
CA ALA A 56 2.81 -3.85 14.48
C ALA A 56 1.98 -3.00 13.50
N VAL A 57 2.30 -1.71 13.41
CA VAL A 57 1.97 -0.88 12.25
C VAL A 57 3.01 -1.17 11.19
N PHE A 58 2.58 -1.65 10.03
CA PHE A 58 3.45 -1.93 8.89
C PHE A 58 3.44 -0.75 7.92
N ALA A 59 4.60 -0.39 7.39
CA ALA A 59 4.76 0.68 6.41
C ALA A 59 5.86 0.30 5.41
N SER A 60 6.03 1.14 4.39
CA SER A 60 6.95 0.92 3.30
C SER A 60 7.64 2.21 2.89
N ALA A 61 8.94 2.15 2.57
CA ALA A 61 9.63 3.27 1.93
C ALA A 61 9.22 3.47 0.45
N ASN A 62 8.57 2.44 -0.12
CA ASN A 62 8.04 2.44 -1.48
C ASN A 62 6.57 2.91 -1.49
N PRO A 63 6.23 4.04 -2.15
CA PRO A 63 4.87 4.57 -2.20
C PRO A 63 3.92 3.70 -3.03
N GLN A 64 4.45 2.82 -3.88
CA GLN A 64 3.66 1.81 -4.60
C GLN A 64 2.96 0.82 -3.65
N SER A 65 3.30 0.83 -2.36
CA SER A 65 2.53 0.16 -1.31
C SER A 65 1.06 0.64 -1.24
N CYS A 66 0.71 1.73 -1.91
CA CYS A 66 -0.67 2.13 -2.17
C CYS A 66 -1.53 1.03 -2.79
N ILE A 67 -0.94 0.02 -3.48
CA ILE A 67 -1.68 -1.14 -3.99
C ILE A 67 -2.50 -1.84 -2.90
N PHE A 68 -2.01 -1.91 -1.66
CA PHE A 68 -2.73 -2.52 -0.54
C PHE A 68 -4.01 -1.77 -0.19
N ALA A 69 -4.05 -0.45 -0.42
CA ALA A 69 -5.25 0.38 -0.24
C ALA A 69 -6.36 0.04 -1.27
N LEU A 70 -5.97 -0.53 -2.42
CA LEU A 70 -6.87 -0.86 -3.53
C LEU A 70 -7.41 -2.28 -3.46
N LEU A 71 -6.84 -3.14 -2.60
CA LEU A 71 -7.26 -4.53 -2.36
C LEU A 71 -8.47 -4.59 -1.42
N ASP A 72 -9.53 -3.88 -1.79
CA ASP A 72 -10.79 -3.86 -1.06
C ASP A 72 -11.70 -5.01 -1.51
N ARG A 73 -11.49 -6.17 -0.89
CA ARG A 73 -12.23 -7.40 -1.18
C ARG A 73 -13.71 -7.31 -0.82
N GLU A 74 -14.09 -6.42 0.10
CA GLU A 74 -15.49 -6.26 0.51
C GLU A 74 -16.37 -5.67 -0.60
N LYS A 75 -15.76 -4.98 -1.58
CA LYS A 75 -16.42 -4.49 -2.78
C LYS A 75 -16.56 -5.55 -3.89
N MET A 76 -16.01 -6.75 -3.67
CA MET A 76 -16.08 -7.85 -4.63
C MET A 76 -17.19 -8.83 -4.23
N PRO A 77 -17.85 -9.50 -5.19
CA PRO A 77 -18.75 -10.62 -4.92
C PRO A 77 -18.04 -11.69 -4.07
N GLU A 78 -18.76 -12.29 -3.12
CA GLU A 78 -18.20 -13.23 -2.13
C GLU A 78 -17.45 -14.40 -2.80
N GLU A 79 -18.00 -14.91 -3.90
CA GLU A 79 -17.40 -15.97 -4.70
C GLU A 79 -16.03 -15.60 -5.31
N MET A 80 -15.76 -14.30 -5.48
CA MET A 80 -14.51 -13.79 -6.02
C MET A 80 -13.48 -13.45 -4.93
N GLN A 81 -13.87 -13.29 -3.66
CA GLN A 81 -12.97 -12.78 -2.61
C GLN A 81 -11.80 -13.71 -2.26
N LYS A 82 -11.88 -14.99 -2.67
CA LYS A 82 -10.79 -15.96 -2.51
C LYS A 82 -9.70 -15.72 -3.55
N GLY A 83 -8.45 -15.80 -3.14
CA GLY A 83 -7.29 -15.65 -4.01
C GLY A 83 -6.07 -15.14 -3.25
N THR A 84 -4.92 -15.34 -3.86
CA THR A 84 -3.63 -14.93 -3.30
C THR A 84 -3.13 -13.67 -3.99
N VAL A 85 -2.61 -12.72 -3.22
CA VAL A 85 -1.88 -11.57 -3.76
C VAL A 85 -0.44 -11.69 -3.30
N ILE A 86 0.49 -11.63 -4.24
CA ILE A 86 1.91 -11.64 -3.94
C ILE A 86 2.48 -10.29 -4.34
N VAL A 87 3.08 -9.57 -3.39
CA VAL A 87 3.77 -8.30 -3.67
C VAL A 87 5.26 -8.51 -3.47
N ARG A 88 6.04 -8.27 -4.53
CA ARG A 88 7.50 -8.45 -4.54
C ARG A 88 8.18 -7.12 -4.78
N ASN A 89 9.22 -6.84 -4.00
CA ASN A 89 10.11 -5.73 -4.30
C ASN A 89 11.07 -6.08 -5.45
N ARG A 90 11.21 -5.18 -6.40
CA ARG A 90 12.09 -5.26 -7.56
C ARG A 90 12.94 -3.99 -7.64
N GLY A 91 13.72 -3.74 -6.58
CA GLY A 91 14.54 -2.54 -6.42
C GLY A 91 13.67 -1.32 -6.11
N ASN A 92 13.49 -0.43 -7.09
CA ASN A 92 12.73 0.82 -6.93
C ASN A 92 11.24 0.67 -7.29
N SER A 93 10.74 -0.55 -7.43
CA SER A 93 9.37 -0.83 -7.86
C SER A 93 8.79 -2.03 -7.13
N LEU A 94 7.46 -2.01 -6.94
CA LEU A 94 6.71 -3.17 -6.47
C LEU A 94 6.01 -3.86 -7.65
N LEU A 95 6.14 -5.18 -7.70
CA LEU A 95 5.40 -6.06 -8.60
C LEU A 95 4.31 -6.78 -7.81
N ALA A 96 3.05 -6.55 -8.17
CA ALA A 96 1.90 -7.23 -7.58
C ALA A 96 1.39 -8.32 -8.54
N GLU A 97 1.36 -9.56 -8.09
CA GLU A 97 0.72 -10.68 -8.79
C GLU A 97 -0.70 -10.83 -8.20
N ILE A 98 -1.73 -10.64 -9.02
CA ILE A 98 -3.13 -10.49 -8.58
C ILE A 98 -4.05 -11.29 -9.51
N PRO A 99 -5.08 -12.01 -8.99
CA PRO A 99 -6.07 -12.70 -9.82
C PRO A 99 -6.75 -11.76 -10.83
N SER A 100 -6.80 -12.17 -12.10
CA SER A 100 -7.36 -11.39 -13.20
C SER A 100 -8.83 -11.03 -12.97
N ARG A 101 -9.58 -11.92 -12.30
CA ARG A 101 -10.97 -11.69 -11.87
C ARG A 101 -11.16 -10.46 -10.97
N TRP A 102 -10.11 -9.96 -10.31
CA TRP A 102 -10.19 -8.78 -9.43
C TRP A 102 -9.92 -7.46 -10.15
N LYS A 103 -9.44 -7.52 -11.39
CA LYS A 103 -8.94 -6.37 -12.14
C LYS A 103 -9.91 -5.19 -12.14
N VAL A 104 -11.16 -5.43 -12.53
CA VAL A 104 -12.18 -4.37 -12.61
C VAL A 104 -12.46 -3.70 -11.25
N TYR A 105 -12.36 -4.44 -10.15
CA TYR A 105 -12.59 -3.89 -8.82
C TYR A 105 -11.40 -3.04 -8.38
N ILE A 106 -10.18 -3.53 -8.59
CA ILE A 106 -8.95 -2.82 -8.21
C ILE A 106 -8.78 -1.54 -9.04
N GLU A 107 -9.05 -1.60 -10.35
CA GLU A 107 -8.94 -0.45 -11.25
C GLU A 107 -9.92 0.67 -10.88
N ASN A 108 -11.08 0.33 -10.32
CA ASN A 108 -12.11 1.29 -9.90
C ASN A 108 -12.05 1.67 -8.41
N ASN A 109 -11.22 0.99 -7.61
CA ASN A 109 -11.11 1.28 -6.20
C ASN A 109 -10.32 2.57 -5.95
N VAL A 110 -10.78 3.30 -4.95
CA VAL A 110 -10.04 4.39 -4.32
C VAL A 110 -9.78 3.98 -2.89
N GLY A 111 -8.52 4.10 -2.48
CA GLY A 111 -8.07 3.89 -1.11
C GLY A 111 -7.30 5.09 -0.59
N THR A 112 -6.71 4.95 0.59
CA THR A 112 -5.91 6.00 1.22
C THR A 112 -4.49 5.52 1.44
N LEU A 113 -3.53 6.34 1.01
CA LEU A 113 -2.12 6.22 1.35
C LEU A 113 -1.82 7.15 2.51
N TYR A 114 -1.55 6.58 3.67
CA TYR A 114 -1.14 7.31 4.85
C TYR A 114 0.36 7.58 4.82
N VAL A 115 0.74 8.82 5.06
CA VAL A 115 2.14 9.25 5.14
C VAL A 115 2.55 9.26 6.60
N ILE A 116 3.65 8.58 6.91
CA ILE A 116 4.05 8.22 8.27
C ILE A 116 5.48 8.68 8.54
N PRO A 117 5.74 9.35 9.68
CA PRO A 117 7.11 9.68 10.06
C PRO A 117 7.91 8.40 10.31
N PRO A 118 9.20 8.33 9.94
CA PRO A 118 10.01 7.13 10.08
C PRO A 118 10.35 6.78 11.54
N ASP A 119 10.07 7.68 12.49
CA ASP A 119 10.41 7.53 13.90
C ASP A 119 9.85 6.24 14.52
N GLY A 120 10.76 5.46 15.12
CA GLY A 120 10.41 4.22 15.82
C GLY A 120 10.13 3.02 14.92
N PHE A 121 10.20 3.18 13.59
CA PHE A 121 10.14 2.05 12.67
C PHE A 121 11.48 1.33 12.58
N ILE A 122 11.41 0.00 12.49
CA ILE A 122 12.55 -0.88 12.21
C ILE A 122 12.31 -1.63 10.91
N THR A 123 13.39 -2.01 10.24
CA THR A 123 13.37 -2.86 9.04
C THR A 123 14.27 -4.08 9.26
N GLU A 124 14.17 -5.08 8.38
CA GLU A 124 15.06 -6.24 8.42
C GLU A 124 16.52 -5.83 8.19
N GLU A 125 17.44 -6.57 8.82
CA GLU A 125 18.88 -6.42 8.57
C GLU A 125 19.16 -6.66 7.07
N GLY A 126 19.75 -5.67 6.40
CA GLY A 126 20.00 -5.69 4.95
C GLY A 126 19.12 -4.75 4.12
N GLY A 127 18.19 -4.02 4.74
CA GLY A 127 17.41 -2.97 4.08
C GLY A 127 16.23 -3.52 3.30
N SER A 128 15.19 -3.96 4.02
CA SER A 128 13.92 -4.36 3.40
C SER A 128 13.09 -3.13 3.03
N TRP A 129 12.20 -3.30 2.05
CA TRP A 129 11.22 -2.29 1.70
C TRP A 129 10.12 -2.15 2.76
N GLN A 130 9.99 -3.16 3.64
CA GLN A 130 9.02 -3.20 4.72
C GLN A 130 9.62 -2.68 6.02
N TYR A 131 8.81 -1.87 6.70
CA TYR A 131 9.11 -1.28 7.98
C TYR A 131 7.98 -1.63 8.93
N LYS A 132 8.30 -1.77 10.22
CA LYS A 132 7.28 -1.97 11.25
C LYS A 132 7.56 -1.18 12.53
N ASN A 133 6.49 -0.75 13.20
CA ASN A 133 6.53 -0.09 14.50
C ASN A 133 5.52 -0.76 15.44
N ARG A 134 5.93 -1.13 16.66
CA ARG A 134 5.05 -1.80 17.64
C ARG A 134 4.18 -0.84 18.45
N LYS A 135 4.32 0.47 18.25
CA LYS A 135 3.52 1.49 18.91
C LYS A 135 2.47 2.06 17.94
N PRO A 136 1.38 2.66 18.46
CA PRO A 136 0.47 3.42 17.64
C PRO A 136 1.19 4.57 16.93
N VAL A 137 0.75 4.90 15.72
CA VAL A 137 1.38 5.91 14.86
C VAL A 137 0.32 6.87 14.35
N VAL A 138 0.57 8.17 14.46
CA VAL A 138 -0.27 9.22 13.88
C VAL A 138 0.29 9.58 12.50
N PRO A 139 -0.45 9.34 11.40
CA PRO A 139 -0.05 9.79 10.07
C PRO A 139 0.05 11.32 10.03
N VAL A 140 1.05 11.85 9.31
CA VAL A 140 1.16 13.30 9.06
C VAL A 140 0.27 13.75 7.91
N ASP A 141 -0.14 12.82 7.05
CA ASP A 141 -0.98 13.10 5.89
C ASP A 141 -1.78 11.88 5.45
N LYS A 142 -2.83 12.14 4.64
CA LYS A 142 -3.74 11.16 4.07
C LYS A 142 -3.97 11.52 2.60
N ILE A 143 -3.52 10.67 1.69
CA ILE A 143 -3.59 10.93 0.26
C ILE A 143 -4.53 9.91 -0.39
N SER A 144 -5.57 10.41 -1.05
CA SER A 144 -6.47 9.56 -1.84
C SER A 144 -5.74 9.01 -3.05
N VAL A 145 -5.74 7.68 -3.19
CA VAL A 145 -4.99 6.97 -4.24
C VAL A 145 -5.90 6.02 -5.01
N SER A 146 -5.60 5.86 -6.28
CA SER A 146 -6.28 4.95 -7.22
C SER A 146 -5.26 4.03 -7.89
N PHE A 147 -5.73 3.09 -8.70
CA PHE A 147 -4.85 2.21 -9.46
C PHE A 147 -3.88 2.95 -10.40
N GLU A 148 -4.32 4.09 -10.95
CA GLU A 148 -3.45 4.92 -11.78
C GLU A 148 -2.25 5.49 -11.00
N HIS A 149 -2.45 5.85 -9.71
CA HIS A 149 -1.33 6.28 -8.87
C HIS A 149 -0.30 5.17 -8.72
N PHE A 150 -0.74 3.92 -8.48
CA PHE A 150 0.16 2.77 -8.37
C PHE A 150 1.03 2.61 -9.63
N LEU A 151 0.42 2.67 -10.81
CA LEU A 151 1.13 2.54 -12.09
C LEU A 151 2.09 3.71 -12.33
N ARG A 152 1.66 4.95 -12.08
CA ARG A 152 2.45 6.17 -12.29
C ARG A 152 3.63 6.28 -11.32
N LEU A 153 3.49 5.73 -10.11
CA LEU A 153 4.59 5.57 -9.15
C LEU A 153 5.55 4.43 -9.55
N GLY A 154 5.34 3.75 -10.69
CA GLY A 154 6.23 2.70 -11.19
C GLY A 154 5.87 1.29 -10.70
N GLY A 155 4.70 1.12 -10.09
CA GLY A 155 4.14 -0.19 -9.75
C GLY A 155 3.82 -1.00 -11.00
N LYS A 156 3.96 -2.33 -10.88
CA LYS A 156 3.66 -3.28 -11.96
C LYS A 156 2.67 -4.32 -11.48
N VAL A 157 1.74 -4.73 -12.36
CA VAL A 157 0.82 -5.84 -12.08
C VAL A 157 1.04 -6.97 -13.08
N ILE A 158 1.06 -8.20 -12.57
CA ILE A 158 0.84 -9.41 -13.36
C ILE A 158 -0.54 -9.94 -12.97
N TRP A 159 -1.44 -9.99 -13.93
CA TRP A 159 -2.74 -10.61 -13.76
C TRP A 159 -2.59 -12.13 -13.90
N THR A 160 -3.01 -12.88 -12.89
CA THR A 160 -2.93 -14.34 -12.86
C THR A 160 -4.28 -14.98 -13.19
N GLU A 161 -4.27 -16.18 -13.77
CA GLU A 161 -5.50 -16.93 -14.14
C GLU A 161 -6.16 -17.66 -12.96
N GLU A 162 -5.75 -17.37 -11.72
CA GLU A 162 -6.30 -18.01 -10.50
C GLU A 162 -7.78 -17.71 -10.27
#